data_AF-A0A431PPV3-F1
#
_entry.id   AF-A0A431PPV3-F1
#
_cell.length_a   1.000
_cell.length_b   1.000
_cell.length_c   1.000
_cell.angle_alpha   90.00
_cell.angle_beta   90.00
_cell.angle_gamma   90.00
#
_symmetry.space_group_name_H-M   'P 1'
#
loop_
_entity.id
_entity.type
_entity.pdbx_description
1 polymer ?
#
loop_
_entity_poly.entity_id
_entity_poly.type
_entity_poly.pdbx_seq_one_letter_code
_entity_poly.pdbx_strand_id
1 'polypeptide(L)'
;MLDTMEIALFAGLGVLFAIGLIVLSRWSKTRPALLASYALIAVCFLYVGFAIRAENYETWVGFEMTAVAVFGTLAGMSIVGSPWFVVAGFALHPVWTLYEHYFGAGQAFAPAPFVMATVGFDVAVALYVAYMTVLGGKAGAETAAPARKLAARSRDRKGAAQ
;
A
#
# COMPACT_ATOMS: atom_id res chain seq x y z
N MET A 1 -15.76 -18.68 11.93
CA MET A 1 -14.71 -18.72 10.89
C MET A 1 -15.41 -18.83 9.55
N LEU A 2 -14.95 -18.08 8.55
CA LEU A 2 -15.54 -18.14 7.20
C LEU A 2 -15.14 -19.44 6.51
N ASP A 3 -15.99 -19.96 5.64
CA ASP A 3 -15.64 -21.07 4.76
C ASP A 3 -14.77 -20.62 3.57
N THR A 4 -14.29 -21.57 2.78
CA THR A 4 -13.43 -21.29 1.63
C THR A 4 -14.10 -20.39 0.59
N MET A 5 -15.39 -20.55 0.36
CA MET A 5 -16.12 -19.77 -0.64
C MET A 5 -16.34 -18.33 -0.15
N GLU A 6 -16.71 -18.16 1.11
CA GLU A 6 -16.84 -16.85 1.75
C GLU A 6 -15.49 -16.10 1.76
N ILE A 7 -14.40 -16.79 2.08
CA ILE A 7 -13.04 -16.23 2.00
C ILE A 7 -12.74 -15.71 0.59
N ALA A 8 -12.98 -16.54 -0.44
CA ALA A 8 -12.74 -16.17 -1.82
C ALA A 8 -13.61 -14.99 -2.26
N LEU A 9 -14.89 -14.99 -1.86
CA LEU A 9 -15.84 -13.93 -2.15
C LEU A 9 -15.39 -12.58 -1.57
N PHE A 10 -15.11 -12.53 -0.27
CA PHE A 10 -14.76 -11.27 0.40
C PHE A 10 -13.37 -10.77 0.02
N ALA A 11 -12.38 -11.66 -0.11
CA ALA A 11 -11.08 -11.26 -0.66
C ALA A 11 -11.23 -10.73 -2.10
N GLY A 12 -12.04 -11.37 -2.93
CA GLY A 12 -12.37 -10.90 -4.28
C GLY A 12 -13.04 -9.52 -4.29
N LEU A 13 -13.93 -9.26 -3.33
CA LEU A 13 -14.53 -7.93 -3.15
C LEU A 13 -13.47 -6.87 -2.79
N GLY A 14 -12.50 -7.23 -1.94
CA GLY A 14 -11.32 -6.41 -1.66
C GLY A 14 -10.54 -6.03 -2.91
N VAL A 15 -10.26 -7.03 -3.77
CA VAL A 15 -9.61 -6.81 -5.07
C VAL A 15 -10.43 -5.87 -5.95
N LEU A 16 -11.77 -5.97 -5.94
CA LEU A 16 -12.63 -5.06 -6.69
C LEU A 16 -12.50 -3.61 -6.20
N PHE A 17 -12.42 -3.38 -4.89
CA PHE A 17 -12.14 -2.05 -4.34
C PHE A 17 -10.74 -1.54 -4.74
N ALA A 18 -9.73 -2.42 -4.77
CA ALA A 18 -8.40 -2.05 -5.24
C ALA A 18 -8.43 -1.63 -6.72
N ILE A 19 -9.18 -2.34 -7.57
CA ILE A 19 -9.41 -1.94 -8.96
C ILE A 19 -10.06 -0.55 -9.02
N GLY A 20 -11.05 -0.27 -8.18
CA GLY A 20 -11.64 1.07 -8.06
C GLY A 20 -10.60 2.15 -7.74
N LEU A 21 -9.71 1.90 -6.77
CA LEU A 21 -8.61 2.81 -6.43
C LEU A 21 -7.64 3.02 -7.60
N ILE A 22 -7.33 1.96 -8.34
CA ILE A 22 -6.47 2.00 -9.54
C ILE A 22 -7.11 2.88 -10.62
N VAL A 23 -8.39 2.66 -10.92
CA VAL A 23 -9.15 3.46 -11.88
C VAL A 23 -9.16 4.93 -11.45
N LEU A 24 -9.41 5.20 -10.17
CA LEU A 24 -9.39 6.55 -9.62
C LEU A 24 -8.00 7.21 -9.74
N SER A 25 -6.92 6.49 -9.44
CA SER A 25 -5.55 6.98 -9.62
C SER A 25 -5.29 7.37 -11.08
N ARG A 26 -5.73 6.56 -12.04
CA ARG A 26 -5.55 6.84 -13.47
C ARG A 26 -6.41 8.01 -13.92
N TRP A 27 -7.67 8.06 -13.51
CA TRP A 27 -8.61 9.13 -13.88
C TRP A 27 -8.17 10.49 -13.34
N SER A 28 -7.75 10.54 -12.08
CA SER A 28 -7.21 11.75 -11.44
C SER A 28 -5.80 12.13 -11.90
N LYS A 29 -5.15 11.30 -12.74
CA LYS A 29 -3.74 11.45 -13.14
C LYS A 29 -2.78 11.56 -11.92
N THR A 30 -3.16 10.97 -10.80
CA THR A 30 -2.39 11.00 -9.55
C THR A 30 -1.37 9.88 -9.54
N ARG A 31 -0.22 10.12 -8.89
CA ARG A 31 0.79 9.10 -8.61
C ARG A 31 0.16 7.92 -7.86
N PRO A 32 0.21 6.67 -8.38
CA PRO A 32 -0.37 5.50 -7.72
C PRO A 32 0.03 5.35 -6.25
N ALA A 33 1.32 5.52 -5.95
CA ALA A 33 1.85 5.41 -4.59
C ALA A 33 1.29 6.47 -3.63
N LEU A 34 0.96 7.68 -4.11
CA LEU A 34 0.39 8.73 -3.28
C LEU A 34 -1.03 8.37 -2.86
N LEU A 35 -1.86 7.95 -3.82
CA LEU A 35 -3.24 7.56 -3.52
C LEU A 35 -3.28 6.28 -2.65
N ALA A 36 -2.39 5.33 -2.92
CA ALA A 36 -2.20 4.16 -2.08
C ALA A 36 -1.80 4.54 -0.65
N SER A 37 -0.93 5.54 -0.46
CA SER A 37 -0.51 5.98 0.89
C SER A 37 -1.70 6.51 1.70
N TYR A 38 -2.58 7.31 1.08
CA TYR A 38 -3.80 7.74 1.74
C TYR A 38 -4.77 6.59 2.01
N ALA A 39 -4.87 5.63 1.09
CA ALA A 39 -5.70 4.45 1.29
C ALA A 39 -5.21 3.59 2.46
N LEU A 40 -3.89 3.40 2.61
CA LEU A 40 -3.31 2.64 3.73
C LEU A 40 -3.67 3.30 5.07
N ILE A 41 -3.49 4.62 5.17
CA ILE A 41 -3.88 5.39 6.36
C ILE A 41 -5.39 5.24 6.64
N ALA A 42 -6.22 5.38 5.61
CA ALA A 42 -7.67 5.25 5.74
C ALA A 42 -8.08 3.86 6.26
N VAL A 43 -7.51 2.78 5.71
CA VAL A 43 -7.79 1.41 6.15
C VAL A 43 -7.42 1.21 7.62
N CYS A 44 -6.27 1.70 8.08
CA CYS A 44 -5.91 1.61 9.50
C CYS A 44 -6.93 2.32 10.40
N PHE A 45 -7.44 3.49 9.98
CA PHE A 45 -8.48 4.20 10.74
C PHE A 45 -9.85 3.50 10.74
N LEU A 46 -10.15 2.65 9.75
CA LEU A 46 -11.38 1.85 9.78
C LEU A 46 -11.37 0.85 10.95
N TYR A 47 -10.22 0.27 11.29
CA TYR A 47 -10.08 -0.61 12.45
C TYR A 47 -10.17 0.15 13.77
N VAL A 48 -9.61 1.36 13.86
CA VAL A 48 -9.88 2.28 14.99
C VAL A 48 -11.39 2.51 15.15
N GLY A 49 -12.10 2.72 14.05
CA GLY A 49 -13.56 2.87 14.04
C GLY A 49 -14.31 1.64 14.57
N PHE A 50 -13.83 0.43 14.26
CA PHE A 50 -14.40 -0.79 14.82
C PHE A 50 -14.07 -0.98 16.30
N ALA A 51 -12.86 -0.61 16.74
CA ALA A 51 -12.43 -0.70 18.14
C ALA A 51 -13.31 0.13 19.09
N ILE A 52 -13.97 1.19 18.61
CA ILE A 52 -14.93 1.98 19.40
C ILE A 52 -16.09 1.13 19.92
N ARG A 53 -16.43 0.02 19.24
CA ARG A 53 -17.49 -0.91 19.64
C ARG A 53 -17.02 -2.02 20.57
N ALA A 54 -15.74 -2.07 20.92
CA ALA A 54 -15.22 -3.07 21.84
C ALA A 54 -15.62 -2.76 23.28
N GLU A 55 -15.80 -3.78 24.12
CA GLU A 55 -16.13 -3.60 25.54
C GLU A 55 -15.06 -2.76 26.28
N ASN A 56 -13.79 -2.95 25.94
CA ASN A 56 -12.65 -2.18 26.44
C ASN A 56 -12.13 -1.18 25.40
N TYR A 57 -13.01 -0.33 24.87
CA TYR A 57 -12.73 0.52 23.71
C TYR A 57 -11.47 1.39 23.85
N GLU A 58 -11.17 1.94 25.03
CA GLU A 58 -9.98 2.80 25.22
C GLU A 58 -8.68 2.07 24.93
N THR A 59 -8.58 0.82 25.42
CA THR A 59 -7.40 -0.03 25.19
C THR A 59 -7.30 -0.42 23.72
N TRP A 60 -8.42 -0.83 23.12
CA TRP A 60 -8.45 -1.23 21.72
C TRP A 60 -8.19 -0.08 20.76
N VAL A 61 -8.75 1.10 21.00
CA VAL A 61 -8.44 2.31 20.24
C VAL A 61 -6.95 2.64 20.37
N GLY A 62 -6.40 2.60 21.58
CA GLY A 62 -4.96 2.79 21.80
C GLY A 62 -4.10 1.78 21.02
N PHE A 63 -4.52 0.52 21.00
CA PHE A 63 -3.85 -0.55 20.26
C PHE A 63 -3.94 -0.34 18.74
N GLU A 64 -5.12 -0.04 18.18
CA GLU A 64 -5.29 0.25 16.75
C GLU A 64 -4.53 1.51 16.31
N MET A 65 -4.39 2.49 17.20
CA MET A 65 -3.55 3.66 16.94
C MET A 65 -2.06 3.31 16.79
N THR A 66 -1.61 2.16 17.31
CA THR A 66 -0.24 1.66 17.01
C THR A 66 -0.11 1.22 15.55
N ALA A 67 -1.13 0.56 14.99
CA ALA A 67 -1.17 0.23 13.58
C ALA A 67 -1.18 1.51 12.73
N VAL A 68 -2.01 2.50 13.09
CA VAL A 68 -2.01 3.82 12.44
C VAL A 68 -0.62 4.46 12.48
N ALA A 69 0.08 4.42 13.62
CA ALA A 69 1.42 4.98 13.73
C ALA A 69 2.44 4.25 12.83
N VAL A 70 2.45 2.92 12.84
CA VAL A 70 3.39 2.10 12.04
C VAL A 70 3.12 2.23 10.54
N PHE A 71 1.90 1.95 10.10
CA PHE A 71 1.53 1.97 8.69
C PHE A 71 1.40 3.40 8.14
N GLY A 72 0.97 4.35 8.97
CA GLY A 72 0.99 5.78 8.65
C GLY A 72 2.41 6.31 8.45
N THR A 73 3.39 5.82 9.20
CA THR A 73 4.81 6.15 8.97
C THR A 73 5.29 5.61 7.62
N LEU A 74 4.96 4.37 7.27
CA LEU A 74 5.29 3.79 5.95
C LEU A 74 4.62 4.58 4.81
N ALA A 75 3.35 4.95 4.97
CA ALA A 75 2.64 5.82 4.03
C ALA A 75 3.32 7.20 3.91
N GLY A 76 3.67 7.83 5.03
CA GLY A 76 4.36 9.12 5.06
C GLY A 76 5.71 9.08 4.36
N MET A 77 6.53 8.05 4.64
CA MET A 77 7.81 7.84 3.95
C MET A 77 7.64 7.59 2.46
N SER A 78 6.53 7.01 2.03
CA SER A 78 6.20 6.89 0.59
C SER A 78 5.83 8.22 -0.06
N ILE A 79 5.19 9.13 0.68
CA ILE A 79 4.79 10.44 0.16
C ILE A 79 6.01 11.32 -0.10
N VAL A 80 6.97 11.33 0.83
CA VAL A 80 8.17 12.18 0.76
C VAL A 80 9.37 11.50 0.10
N GLY A 81 9.37 10.17 0.03
CA GLY A 81 10.52 9.37 -0.38
C GLY A 81 10.18 8.35 -1.45
N SER A 82 10.22 7.07 -1.08
CA SER A 82 10.19 5.96 -2.02
C SER A 82 8.82 5.25 -2.04
N PRO A 83 8.24 4.95 -3.21
CA PRO A 83 7.01 4.18 -3.32
C PRO A 83 7.14 2.76 -2.74
N TRP A 84 8.36 2.26 -2.55
CA TRP A 84 8.58 0.96 -1.89
C TRP A 84 8.11 0.92 -0.44
N PHE A 85 8.01 2.07 0.25
CA PHE A 85 7.50 2.10 1.62
C PHE A 85 6.00 1.78 1.69
N VAL A 86 5.18 2.30 0.77
CA VAL A 86 3.74 1.96 0.74
C VAL A 86 3.51 0.54 0.22
N VAL A 87 4.39 0.04 -0.67
CA VAL A 87 4.38 -1.39 -1.06
C VAL A 87 4.64 -2.26 0.16
N ALA A 88 5.66 -1.96 0.96
CA ALA A 88 5.94 -2.69 2.20
C ALA A 88 4.77 -2.57 3.20
N GLY A 89 4.18 -1.38 3.32
CA GLY A 89 2.99 -1.14 4.14
C GLY A 89 1.84 -2.08 3.80
N PHE A 90 1.41 -2.10 2.54
CA PHE A 90 0.36 -3.01 2.08
C PHE A 90 0.75 -4.49 2.04
N ALA A 91 2.04 -4.83 1.97
CA ALA A 91 2.47 -6.22 2.07
C ALA A 91 2.43 -6.73 3.52
N LEU A 92 2.70 -5.86 4.50
CA LEU A 92 2.71 -6.20 5.92
C LEU A 92 1.34 -6.06 6.59
N HIS A 93 0.53 -5.10 6.17
CA HIS A 93 -0.81 -4.84 6.71
C HIS A 93 -1.75 -6.07 6.70
N PRO A 94 -1.81 -6.94 5.66
CA PRO A 94 -2.65 -8.12 5.70
C PRO A 94 -2.19 -9.15 6.75
N VAL A 95 -0.89 -9.20 7.06
CA VAL A 95 -0.37 -10.06 8.13
C VAL A 95 -0.86 -9.59 9.49
N TRP A 96 -0.75 -8.29 9.76
CA TRP A 96 -1.33 -7.67 10.96
C TRP A 96 -2.83 -7.92 11.06
N THR A 97 -3.54 -7.63 9.96
CA THR A 97 -4.99 -7.74 9.86
C THR A 97 -5.49 -9.16 10.13
N LEU A 98 -4.82 -10.17 9.56
CA LEU A 98 -5.16 -11.58 9.81
C LEU A 98 -4.84 -11.98 11.26
N TYR A 99 -3.64 -11.65 11.73
CA TYR A 99 -3.19 -12.01 13.08
C TYR A 99 -4.14 -11.48 14.15
N GLU A 100 -4.49 -10.20 14.08
CA GLU A 100 -5.31 -9.55 15.10
C GLU A 100 -6.81 -9.81 14.93
N HIS A 101 -7.34 -9.59 13.72
CA HIS A 101 -8.79 -9.50 13.52
C HIS A 101 -9.43 -10.78 12.98
N TYR A 102 -8.66 -11.66 12.34
CA TYR A 102 -9.19 -12.94 11.87
C TYR A 102 -8.95 -14.07 12.87
N PHE A 103 -7.73 -14.15 13.41
CA PHE A 103 -7.33 -15.21 14.34
C PHE A 103 -7.25 -14.75 15.80
N GLY A 104 -7.06 -13.46 16.04
CA GLY A 104 -6.78 -12.88 17.35
C GLY A 104 -8.01 -12.38 18.11
N ALA A 105 -7.76 -11.57 19.14
CA ALA A 105 -8.80 -11.03 20.00
C ALA A 105 -9.63 -9.93 19.31
N GLY A 106 -9.06 -9.28 18.29
CA GLY A 106 -9.72 -8.30 17.45
C GLY A 106 -10.97 -8.81 16.71
N GLN A 107 -11.15 -10.12 16.60
CA GLN A 107 -12.38 -10.74 16.04
C GLN A 107 -13.65 -10.34 16.81
N ALA A 108 -13.52 -9.92 18.07
CA ALA A 108 -14.63 -9.50 18.91
C ALA A 108 -15.32 -8.23 18.41
N PHE A 109 -14.62 -7.38 17.65
CA PHE A 109 -15.16 -6.12 17.13
C PHE A 109 -14.99 -5.96 15.62
N ALA A 110 -14.03 -6.61 14.97
CA ALA A 110 -13.84 -6.54 13.52
C ALA A 110 -14.58 -7.67 12.79
N PRO A 111 -15.54 -7.39 11.89
CA PRO A 111 -16.26 -8.43 11.17
C PRO A 111 -15.34 -9.22 10.21
N ALA A 112 -15.31 -10.55 10.32
CA ALA A 112 -14.48 -11.41 9.48
C ALA A 112 -14.61 -11.17 7.95
N PRO A 113 -15.81 -10.89 7.38
CA PRO A 113 -15.93 -10.49 5.98
C PRO A 113 -15.11 -9.25 5.61
N PHE A 114 -15.12 -8.24 6.48
CA PHE A 114 -14.36 -7.01 6.26
C PHE A 114 -12.85 -7.26 6.33
N VAL A 115 -12.43 -8.12 7.25
CA VAL A 115 -11.02 -8.54 7.40
C VAL A 115 -10.51 -9.18 6.11
N MET A 116 -11.26 -10.13 5.54
CA MET A 116 -10.85 -10.77 4.28
C MET A 116 -10.90 -9.80 3.08
N ALA A 117 -11.87 -8.88 3.03
CA ALA A 117 -11.88 -7.83 2.02
C ALA A 117 -10.67 -6.89 2.14
N THR A 118 -10.25 -6.56 3.36
CA THR A 118 -9.03 -5.77 3.59
C THR A 118 -7.80 -6.50 3.07
N VAL A 119 -7.66 -7.79 3.37
CA VAL A 119 -6.53 -8.62 2.90
C VAL A 119 -6.46 -8.64 1.37
N GLY A 120 -7.59 -8.87 0.69
CA GLY A 120 -7.65 -8.86 -0.77
C GLY A 120 -7.31 -7.50 -1.37
N PHE A 121 -7.79 -6.42 -0.75
CA PHE A 121 -7.46 -5.04 -1.13
C PHE A 121 -5.96 -4.77 -1.00
N ASP A 122 -5.39 -5.07 0.16
CA ASP A 122 -3.99 -4.78 0.47
C ASP A 122 -3.04 -5.49 -0.49
N VAL A 123 -3.24 -6.79 -0.71
CA VAL A 123 -2.40 -7.59 -1.62
C VAL A 123 -2.48 -7.04 -3.05
N ALA A 124 -3.68 -6.71 -3.52
CA ALA A 124 -3.86 -6.16 -4.86
C ALA A 124 -3.19 -4.78 -5.02
N VAL A 125 -3.33 -3.89 -4.04
CA VAL A 125 -2.69 -2.57 -4.06
C VAL A 125 -1.17 -2.70 -3.98
N ALA A 126 -0.63 -3.56 -3.12
CA ALA A 126 0.81 -3.81 -3.00
C ALA A 126 1.41 -4.24 -4.36
N LEU A 127 0.79 -5.25 -5.00
CA LEU A 127 1.24 -5.77 -6.29
C LEU A 127 1.16 -4.71 -7.38
N TYR A 128 0.07 -3.94 -7.45
CA TYR A 128 -0.09 -2.89 -8.45
C TYR A 128 0.96 -1.77 -8.29
N VAL A 129 1.16 -1.26 -7.07
CA VAL A 129 2.12 -0.17 -6.83
C VAL A 129 3.55 -0.67 -7.07
N ALA A 130 3.88 -1.89 -6.66
CA ALA A 130 5.18 -2.50 -6.95
C ALA A 130 5.43 -2.61 -8.46
N TYR A 131 4.44 -3.10 -9.21
CA TYR A 131 4.52 -3.20 -10.67
C TYR A 131 4.76 -1.85 -11.33
N MET A 132 3.98 -0.83 -10.96
CA MET A 132 4.13 0.53 -11.50
C MET A 132 5.48 1.17 -11.13
N THR A 133 5.99 0.87 -9.93
CA THR A 133 7.29 1.34 -9.47
C THR A 133 8.43 0.74 -10.30
N VAL A 134 8.38 -0.56 -10.58
CA VAL A 134 9.37 -1.25 -11.42
C VAL A 134 9.34 -0.72 -12.85
N LEU A 135 8.15 -0.54 -13.44
CA LEU A 135 8.02 0.02 -14.79
C LEU A 135 8.53 1.46 -14.89
N GLY A 136 8.19 2.32 -13.92
CA GLY A 136 8.68 3.69 -13.87
C GLY A 136 10.20 3.77 -13.76
N GLY A 137 10.80 2.89 -12.96
CA GLY A 137 12.26 2.78 -12.83
C GLY A 137 12.96 2.39 -14.14
N LYS A 138 12.39 1.44 -14.89
CA LYS A 138 12.92 1.03 -16.21
C LYS A 138 12.87 2.18 -17.22
N ALA A 139 11.74 2.88 -17.33
CA ALA A 139 11.60 4.02 -18.25
C ALA A 139 12.58 5.17 -17.93
N GLY A 140 12.82 5.44 -16.64
CA GLY A 140 13.82 6.43 -16.21
C GLY A 140 15.26 6.02 -16.52
N ALA A 141 15.59 4.74 -16.39
CA ALA A 141 16.93 4.22 -16.72
C ALA A 141 17.21 4.29 -18.23
N GLU A 142 16.23 3.94 -19.06
CA GLU A 142 16.34 3.99 -20.52
C GLU A 142 16.51 5.42 -21.05
N THR A 143 15.83 6.40 -20.45
CA THR A 143 15.99 7.83 -20.82
C THR A 143 17.31 8.44 -20.36
N ALA A 144 17.87 7.98 -19.23
CA ALA A 144 19.15 8.47 -18.72
C ALA A 144 20.37 7.95 -19.52
N ALA A 145 20.29 6.75 -20.10
CA ALA A 145 21.42 6.11 -20.79
C ALA A 145 21.91 6.87 -22.05
N PRO A 146 21.04 7.37 -22.96
CA PRO A 146 21.45 8.21 -24.09
C PRO A 146 22.08 9.53 -23.64
N ALA A 147 21.49 10.20 -22.64
CA ALA A 147 22.00 11.46 -22.11
C ALA A 147 23.40 11.30 -21.50
N ARG A 148 23.63 10.20 -20.78
CA ARG A 148 24.94 9.88 -20.18
C ARG A 148 26.00 9.57 -21.26
N LYS A 149 25.62 8.88 -22.35
CA LYS A 149 26.51 8.66 -23.52
C LYS A 149 26.84 9.96 -24.25
N LEU A 150 25.87 10.87 -24.39
CA LEU A 150 26.10 12.18 -25.01
C LEU A 150 27.06 13.04 -24.18
N ALA A 151 26.90 13.04 -22.85
CA ALA A 151 27.77 13.74 -21.91
C ALA A 151 29.21 13.16 -21.87
N ALA A 152 29.36 11.84 -22.03
CA ALA A 152 30.68 11.21 -22.13
C ALA A 152 31.41 11.64 -23.41
N ARG A 153 30.73 11.61 -24.57
CA ARG A 153 31.32 12.02 -25.86
C ARG A 153 31.73 13.50 -25.90
N SER A 154 31.01 14.38 -25.21
CA SER A 154 31.36 15.81 -25.16
C SER A 154 32.58 16.09 -24.28
N ARG A 155 32.86 15.25 -23.27
CA ARG A 155 34.08 15.32 -22.46
C ARG A 155 35.31 14.87 -23.26
N ASP A 156 35.22 13.76 -23.99
CA ASP A 156 36.33 13.25 -24.81
C ASP A 156 36.74 14.25 -25.90
N ARG A 157 35.77 14.95 -26.52
CA ARG A 157 36.06 16.02 -27.49
C ARG A 157 36.79 17.23 -26.90
N LYS A 158 36.58 17.54 -25.62
CA LYS A 158 37.27 18.66 -24.95
C LYS A 158 38.67 18.28 -24.49
N GLY A 159 38.90 16.99 -24.15
CA GLY A 159 40.22 16.48 -23.78
C GLY A 159 41.17 16.29 -24.98
N ALA A 160 40.63 16.03 -26.18
CA ALA A 160 41.43 15.86 -27.40
C ALA A 160 41.84 17.18 -28.09
N ALA A 161 41.43 18.33 -27.55
CA ALA A 161 41.71 19.66 -28.11
C ALA A 161 42.76 20.46 -27.30
N GLN A 162 43.47 19.78 -26.37
CA GLN A 162 44.61 20.30 -25.62
C GLN A 162 45.89 19.59 -26.08
#